data_AF-A0A2K5YXX6-F1
#
_entry.id   AF-A0A2K5YXX6-F1
#
_cell.length_a   1.000
_cell.length_b   1.000
_cell.length_c   1.000
_cell.angle_alpha   90.00
_cell.angle_beta   90.00
_cell.angle_gamma   90.00
#
_symmetry.space_group_name_H-M   'P 1'
#
loop_
_entity.id
_entity.type
_entity.pdbx_description
1 polymer ?
#
loop_
_entity_poly.entity_id
_entity_poly.type
_entity_poly.pdbx_seq_one_letter_code
_entity_poly.pdbx_strand_id
1 'polypeptide(L)'
;SIKVHNATCLSDADCVTGELDMLGNGLRTGRCVPYYQGPSKTCEVFGWCPVEDGASVSQFLGTMAPNFTILIKNSIHYPKFHFSKGNIADHTDGYLKRCTFHEASDLYCPIFKLGFIVEKAGESFAELAYKGGVIGVIINWDCDLDLPASECNPKYSFRRLDPKHVPASSGYNFRFAKYYKINGTTTRTLIKAYGIRIDVIVHGQAGKFSLIPTIINLATALTSVGVGSFLCDWILLTFMNKNKVYSHKKFDKVCTPSRPSGSWPVTLACVLGQAPPQPGHCSEDQHPSPPSGQEGQQGAECGPAFPPLQPCPISAPSEQITPASEPAPQASTPTDPKGLAQL
;
A
#
# COMPACT_ATOMS: atom_id res chain seq x y z
N SER A 1 33.15 22.19 -16.04
CA SER A 1 33.19 22.97 -14.79
C SER A 1 34.27 22.40 -13.91
N ILE A 2 34.98 23.25 -13.16
CA ILE A 2 35.95 22.81 -12.15
C ILE A 2 35.32 21.97 -11.03
N LYS A 3 34.00 22.06 -10.85
CA LYS A 3 33.24 21.30 -9.84
C LYS A 3 33.02 19.83 -10.19
N VAL A 4 33.33 19.42 -11.43
CA VAL A 4 33.23 18.01 -11.85
C VAL A 4 34.45 17.26 -11.31
N HIS A 5 34.23 16.05 -10.79
CA HIS A 5 35.30 15.21 -10.26
C HIS A 5 36.33 14.92 -11.36
N ASN A 6 37.63 14.96 -11.04
CA ASN A 6 38.74 14.78 -12.00
C ASN A 6 38.72 15.74 -13.20
N ALA A 7 38.08 16.91 -13.11
CA ALA A 7 38.09 17.89 -14.21
C ALA A 7 39.38 18.73 -14.26
N THR A 8 40.09 18.88 -13.14
CA THR A 8 41.35 19.61 -13.04
C THR A 8 42.52 18.80 -13.57
N CYS A 9 43.45 19.46 -14.25
CA CYS A 9 44.65 18.84 -14.80
C CYS A 9 45.87 19.74 -14.57
N LEU A 10 47.07 19.16 -14.60
CA LEU A 10 48.34 19.88 -14.61
C LEU A 10 48.97 19.85 -16.02
N SER A 11 48.80 18.72 -16.70
CA SER A 11 49.33 18.44 -18.05
C SER A 11 48.32 17.68 -18.91
N ASP A 12 48.55 17.64 -20.23
CA ASP A 12 47.71 16.91 -21.18
C ASP A 12 47.63 15.40 -20.88
N ALA A 13 48.67 14.83 -20.23
CA ALA A 13 48.69 13.43 -19.84
C ALA A 13 47.62 13.05 -18.79
N ASP A 14 47.12 14.04 -18.04
CA ASP A 14 46.06 13.84 -17.05
C ASP A 14 44.67 13.70 -17.70
N CYS A 15 44.56 14.05 -18.98
CA CYS A 15 43.31 14.06 -19.74
C CYS A 15 43.29 12.90 -20.74
N VAL A 16 42.52 11.85 -20.45
CA VAL A 16 42.40 10.71 -21.36
C VAL A 16 41.47 11.05 -22.53
N THR A 17 41.99 10.97 -23.75
CA THR A 17 41.22 11.24 -24.97
C THR A 17 40.09 10.22 -25.17
N GLY A 18 38.89 10.70 -25.51
CA GLY A 18 37.73 9.86 -25.78
C GLY A 18 37.04 9.31 -24.52
N GLU A 19 37.52 9.67 -23.34
CA GLU A 19 36.84 9.33 -22.08
C GLU A 19 35.59 10.21 -21.90
N LEU A 20 34.47 9.56 -21.56
CA LEU A 20 33.21 10.21 -21.22
C LEU A 20 32.95 10.02 -19.73
N ASP A 21 33.01 11.11 -18.98
CA ASP A 21 32.57 11.13 -17.59
C ASP A 21 31.05 11.31 -17.54
N MET A 22 30.36 10.38 -16.87
CA MET A 22 28.90 10.40 -16.68
C MET A 22 28.42 11.63 -15.91
N LEU A 23 29.26 12.19 -15.03
CA LEU A 23 29.01 13.45 -14.32
C LEU A 23 29.62 14.67 -15.05
N GLY A 24 30.30 14.41 -16.17
CA GLY A 24 30.94 15.41 -17.02
C GLY A 24 29.98 16.15 -17.94
N ASN A 25 30.55 17.02 -18.78
CA ASN A 25 29.77 17.92 -19.66
C ASN A 25 30.02 17.65 -21.15
N GLY A 26 30.80 16.61 -21.48
CA GLY A 26 31.21 16.29 -22.84
C GLY A 26 32.35 15.28 -22.87
N LEU A 27 32.73 14.88 -24.09
CA LEU A 27 33.81 13.92 -24.35
C LEU A 27 35.17 14.60 -24.18
N ARG A 28 36.12 14.00 -23.46
CA ARG A 28 37.46 14.59 -23.30
C ARG A 28 38.26 14.57 -24.61
N THR A 29 38.90 15.70 -24.93
CA THR A 29 39.75 15.82 -26.15
C THR A 29 41.20 15.38 -25.92
N GLY A 30 41.63 15.29 -24.66
CA GLY A 30 43.00 14.96 -24.26
C GLY A 30 43.89 16.16 -23.98
N ARG A 31 43.38 17.39 -24.06
CA ARG A 31 44.16 18.62 -23.80
C ARG A 31 43.84 19.21 -22.43
N CYS A 32 44.85 19.69 -21.74
CA CYS A 32 44.75 20.42 -20.48
C CYS A 32 44.83 21.92 -20.74
N VAL A 33 43.68 22.60 -20.68
CA VAL A 33 43.57 24.01 -21.05
C VAL A 33 43.33 24.91 -19.83
N PRO A 34 43.81 26.17 -19.83
CA PRO A 34 43.48 27.14 -18.78
C PRO A 34 41.97 27.34 -18.66
N TYR A 35 41.47 27.38 -17.43
CA TYR A 35 40.07 27.68 -17.16
C TYR A 35 39.78 29.16 -17.41
N TYR A 36 38.59 29.49 -17.88
CA TYR A 36 38.21 30.87 -18.23
C TYR A 36 38.19 31.84 -17.04
N GLN A 37 38.14 31.34 -15.80
CA GLN A 37 38.16 32.14 -14.57
C GLN A 37 39.21 31.63 -13.56
N GLY A 38 40.35 32.31 -13.46
CA GLY A 38 41.38 32.02 -12.45
C GLY A 38 42.57 31.20 -12.96
N PRO A 39 43.49 30.80 -12.06
CA PRO A 39 44.77 30.18 -12.43
C PRO A 39 44.69 28.67 -12.70
N SER A 40 43.53 28.04 -12.47
CA SER A 40 43.35 26.60 -12.60
C SER A 40 43.30 26.15 -14.07
N LYS A 41 43.75 24.93 -14.35
CA LYS A 41 43.58 24.28 -15.67
C LYS A 41 42.59 23.12 -15.57
N THR A 42 41.87 22.86 -16.64
CA THR A 42 40.88 21.77 -16.73
C THR A 42 41.00 21.03 -18.05
N CYS A 43 40.63 19.75 -18.06
CA CYS A 43 40.57 18.97 -19.29
C CYS A 43 39.53 19.57 -20.25
N GLU A 44 39.95 19.78 -21.50
CA GLU A 44 39.07 20.23 -22.56
C GLU A 44 38.08 19.14 -22.96
N VAL A 45 36.84 19.56 -23.23
CA VAL A 45 35.75 18.66 -23.61
C VAL A 45 35.08 19.13 -24.91
N PHE A 46 34.67 18.16 -25.72
CA PHE A 46 33.80 18.37 -26.87
C PHE A 46 32.33 18.31 -26.43
N GLY A 47 31.63 19.43 -26.56
CA GLY A 47 30.25 19.58 -26.11
C GLY A 47 29.72 21.01 -26.28
N TRP A 48 28.69 21.36 -25.52
CA TRP A 48 28.12 22.71 -25.55
C TRP A 48 28.99 23.68 -24.75
N CYS A 49 29.48 24.71 -25.43
CA CYS A 49 30.39 25.71 -24.85
C CYS A 49 29.72 27.11 -24.79
N PRO A 50 29.98 27.90 -23.73
CA PRO A 50 30.74 27.52 -22.53
C PRO A 50 29.99 26.50 -21.66
N VAL A 51 30.74 25.63 -20.98
CA VAL A 51 30.20 24.62 -20.05
C VAL A 51 29.56 25.33 -18.84
N GLU A 52 28.46 24.78 -18.32
CA GLU A 52 27.79 25.28 -17.11
C GLU A 52 28.81 25.51 -15.99
N ASP A 53 28.99 26.78 -15.61
CA ASP A 53 29.68 27.14 -14.39
C ASP A 53 28.64 27.61 -13.38
N GLY A 54 28.86 27.31 -12.10
CA GLY A 54 27.96 27.74 -11.02
C GLY A 54 27.88 29.25 -10.81
N ALA A 55 28.47 30.04 -11.71
CA ALA A 55 28.51 31.50 -11.73
C ALA A 55 27.40 32.12 -12.61
N SER A 56 26.41 31.36 -13.04
CA SER A 56 25.25 31.92 -13.76
C SER A 56 24.42 32.84 -12.85
N VAL A 57 23.78 33.84 -13.47
CA VAL A 57 22.82 34.73 -12.80
C VAL A 57 21.73 33.88 -12.14
N SER A 58 21.82 33.71 -10.83
CA SER A 58 20.82 32.99 -10.04
C SER A 58 19.68 33.94 -9.73
N GLN A 59 18.53 33.74 -10.39
CA GLN A 59 17.32 34.46 -10.06
C GLN A 59 16.56 33.71 -8.96
N PHE A 60 16.69 34.19 -7.72
CA PHE A 60 16.00 33.60 -6.57
C PHE A 60 14.59 34.20 -6.42
N LEU A 61 13.56 33.38 -6.63
CA LEU A 61 12.16 33.77 -6.49
C LEU A 61 11.59 33.49 -5.09
N GLY A 62 12.42 33.07 -4.12
CA GLY A 62 11.95 32.60 -2.82
C GLY A 62 11.25 33.65 -1.95
N THR A 63 11.39 34.95 -2.25
CA THR A 63 10.68 36.03 -1.55
C THR A 63 9.28 36.28 -2.09
N MET A 64 9.05 36.08 -3.40
CA MET A 64 7.76 36.34 -4.06
C MET A 64 6.91 35.06 -4.16
N ALA A 65 7.55 33.92 -4.42
CA ALA A 65 6.89 32.64 -4.65
C ALA A 65 5.95 32.16 -3.52
N PRO A 66 6.16 32.47 -2.22
CA PRO A 66 5.19 32.11 -1.17
C PRO A 66 3.80 32.70 -1.40
N ASN A 67 3.72 33.86 -2.06
CA ASN A 67 2.48 34.56 -2.35
C ASN A 67 1.80 34.10 -3.65
N PHE A 68 2.41 33.18 -4.40
CA PHE A 68 1.76 32.59 -5.56
C PHE A 68 0.56 31.76 -5.15
N THR A 69 -0.48 31.81 -5.97
CA THR A 69 -1.73 31.09 -5.75
C THR A 69 -1.87 29.93 -6.73
N ILE A 70 -2.29 28.78 -6.22
CA ILE A 70 -2.61 27.59 -7.01
C ILE A 70 -4.12 27.37 -6.90
N LEU A 71 -4.81 27.31 -8.05
CA LEU A 71 -6.19 26.90 -8.14
C LEU A 71 -6.26 25.41 -8.45
N ILE A 72 -6.85 24.62 -7.55
CA ILE A 72 -7.02 23.18 -7.72
C ILE A 72 -8.48 22.87 -8.01
N LYS A 73 -8.79 22.47 -9.25
CA LYS A 73 -10.10 21.97 -9.65
C LYS A 73 -10.08 20.45 -9.60
N ASN A 74 -10.85 19.88 -8.69
CA ASN A 74 -11.01 18.45 -8.50
C ASN A 74 -12.49 18.05 -8.65
N SER A 75 -12.73 16.97 -9.38
CA SER A 75 -14.04 16.33 -9.54
C SER A 75 -13.89 14.85 -9.26
N ILE A 76 -14.74 14.32 -8.37
CA ILE A 76 -14.83 12.90 -8.09
C ILE A 76 -16.09 12.32 -8.71
N HIS A 77 -16.01 11.04 -9.04
CA HIS A 77 -17.15 10.24 -9.48
C HIS A 77 -17.02 8.84 -8.88
N TYR A 78 -18.07 8.37 -8.20
CA TYR A 78 -18.18 6.98 -7.75
C TYR A 78 -19.16 6.24 -8.69
N PRO A 79 -18.66 5.51 -9.71
CA PRO A 79 -19.51 4.96 -10.77
C PRO A 79 -20.57 3.99 -10.25
N LYS A 80 -20.20 3.17 -9.25
CA LYS A 80 -21.10 2.19 -8.63
C LYS A 80 -22.37 2.82 -8.04
N PHE A 81 -22.28 4.07 -7.57
CA PHE A 81 -23.38 4.78 -6.92
C PHE A 81 -23.94 5.92 -7.77
N HIS A 82 -23.42 6.13 -8.98
CA HIS A 82 -23.75 7.25 -9.86
C HIS A 82 -23.67 8.62 -9.18
N PHE A 83 -22.72 8.78 -8.25
CA PHE A 83 -22.52 10.02 -7.51
C PHE A 83 -21.31 10.77 -8.04
N SER A 84 -21.46 12.08 -8.24
CA SER A 84 -20.37 12.99 -8.62
C SER A 84 -20.39 14.23 -7.76
N LYS A 85 -19.21 14.72 -7.37
CA LYS A 85 -19.08 15.98 -6.63
C LYS A 85 -17.75 16.65 -6.94
N GLY A 86 -17.72 17.97 -6.91
CA GLY A 86 -16.50 18.77 -7.08
C GLY A 86 -16.11 19.49 -5.80
N ASN A 87 -14.85 19.93 -5.72
CA ASN A 87 -14.37 20.76 -4.62
C ASN A 87 -14.61 22.26 -4.81
N ILE A 88 -15.24 22.65 -5.92
CA ILE A 88 -15.62 24.02 -6.23
C ILE A 88 -17.13 24.08 -6.00
N ALA A 89 -17.56 24.92 -5.06
CA ALA A 89 -18.98 25.14 -4.83
C ALA A 89 -19.61 25.87 -6.02
N ASP A 90 -20.84 25.48 -6.35
CA ASP A 90 -21.63 26.04 -7.44
C ASP A 90 -22.30 27.34 -6.97
N HIS A 91 -21.51 28.41 -6.89
CA HIS A 91 -21.97 29.75 -6.51
C HIS A 91 -21.88 30.72 -7.69
N THR A 92 -22.90 31.55 -7.85
CA THR A 92 -23.01 32.59 -8.89
C THR A 92 -22.42 33.94 -8.46
N ASP A 93 -21.90 34.04 -7.24
CA ASP A 93 -21.46 35.27 -6.57
C ASP A 93 -20.02 35.72 -6.92
N GLY A 94 -19.31 34.94 -7.75
CA GLY A 94 -17.93 35.22 -8.13
C GLY A 94 -16.93 35.11 -6.98
N TYR A 95 -17.22 34.32 -5.93
CA TYR A 95 -16.33 34.10 -4.78
C TYR A 95 -14.88 33.74 -5.16
N LEU A 96 -14.70 33.02 -6.27
CA LEU A 96 -13.39 32.62 -6.81
C LEU A 96 -12.43 33.79 -7.07
N LYS A 97 -12.93 35.03 -7.20
CA LYS A 97 -12.07 36.21 -7.40
C LYS A 97 -11.33 36.64 -6.13
N ARG A 98 -11.83 36.29 -4.95
CA ARG A 98 -11.34 36.82 -3.66
C ARG A 98 -11.10 35.75 -2.60
N CYS A 99 -11.64 34.55 -2.77
CA CYS A 99 -11.50 33.51 -1.76
C CYS A 99 -10.05 33.04 -1.63
N THR A 100 -9.69 32.59 -0.44
CA THR A 100 -8.47 31.82 -0.18
C THR A 100 -8.87 30.64 0.70
N PHE A 101 -8.31 29.47 0.43
CA PHE A 101 -8.63 28.25 1.16
C PHE A 101 -8.44 28.44 2.68
N HIS A 102 -9.43 28.03 3.44
CA HIS A 102 -9.36 27.91 4.88
C HIS A 102 -10.22 26.75 5.35
N GLU A 103 -9.67 25.89 6.21
CA GLU A 103 -10.28 24.60 6.57
C GLU A 103 -11.65 24.76 7.26
N ALA A 104 -11.83 25.80 8.09
CA ALA A 104 -13.05 26.00 8.87
C ALA A 104 -14.06 26.96 8.22
N SER A 105 -13.59 27.98 7.48
CA SER A 105 -14.47 29.04 6.95
C SER A 105 -14.75 28.90 5.46
N ASP A 106 -13.79 28.39 4.68
CA ASP A 106 -13.80 28.45 3.21
C ASP A 106 -13.30 27.13 2.61
N LEU A 107 -13.86 26.01 3.08
CA LEU A 107 -13.47 24.66 2.68
C LEU A 107 -13.55 24.43 1.16
N TYR A 108 -14.52 25.07 0.51
CA TYR A 108 -14.79 24.98 -0.92
C TYR A 108 -14.05 26.03 -1.77
N CYS A 109 -13.17 26.83 -1.18
CA CYS A 109 -12.30 27.69 -1.97
C CYS A 109 -11.13 26.88 -2.54
N PRO A 110 -11.00 26.75 -3.87
CA PRO A 110 -9.96 25.93 -4.49
C PRO A 110 -8.59 26.64 -4.58
N ILE A 111 -8.44 27.85 -4.01
CA ILE A 111 -7.28 28.72 -4.22
C ILE A 111 -6.39 28.67 -2.98
N PHE A 112 -5.19 28.12 -3.15
CA PHE A 112 -4.21 27.93 -2.08
C PHE A 112 -3.00 28.83 -2.32
N LYS A 113 -2.52 29.49 -1.26
CA LYS A 113 -1.19 30.14 -1.31
C LYS A 113 -0.10 29.08 -1.22
N LEU A 114 0.95 29.19 -2.03
CA LEU A 114 2.04 28.23 -2.02
C LEU A 114 2.77 28.21 -0.67
N GLY A 115 2.94 29.37 -0.04
CA GLY A 115 3.47 29.47 1.32
C GLY A 115 2.65 28.69 2.35
N PHE A 116 1.32 28.77 2.28
CA PHE A 116 0.40 28.02 3.14
C PHE A 116 0.55 26.51 2.96
N ILE A 117 0.65 26.03 1.70
CA ILE A 117 0.85 24.60 1.41
C ILE A 117 2.14 24.08 2.06
N VAL A 118 3.24 24.83 1.90
CA VAL A 118 4.56 24.45 2.43
C VAL A 118 4.58 24.49 3.97
N GLU A 119 3.97 25.52 4.56
CA GLU A 119 3.84 25.66 6.01
C GLU A 119 3.01 24.53 6.61
N LYS A 120 1.86 24.20 6.00
CA LYS A 120 1.01 23.08 6.44
C LYS A 120 1.67 21.71 6.25
N ALA A 121 2.62 21.58 5.33
CA ALA A 121 3.46 20.41 5.20
C ALA A 121 4.60 20.33 6.26
N GLY A 122 4.75 21.35 7.11
CA GLY A 122 5.76 21.43 8.16
C GLY A 122 7.16 21.77 7.66
N GLU A 123 7.28 22.44 6.51
CA GLU A 123 8.57 22.75 5.88
C GLU A 123 8.85 24.24 5.82
N SER A 124 10.14 24.60 5.78
CA SER A 124 10.57 25.99 5.56
C SER A 124 10.59 26.32 4.08
N PHE A 125 9.83 27.33 3.67
CA PHE A 125 9.80 27.77 2.28
C PHE A 125 11.18 28.20 1.77
N ALA A 126 11.97 28.90 2.59
CA ALA A 126 13.29 29.38 2.19
C ALA A 126 14.24 28.23 1.85
N GLU A 127 14.24 27.16 2.66
CA GLU A 127 15.05 25.97 2.40
C GLU A 127 14.58 25.23 1.14
N LEU A 128 13.26 25.09 0.99
CA LEU A 128 12.68 24.38 -0.14
C LEU A 128 12.85 25.15 -1.46
N ALA A 129 12.85 26.49 -1.42
CA ALA A 129 13.14 27.33 -2.58
C ALA A 129 14.61 27.22 -3.03
N TYR A 130 15.54 27.00 -2.11
CA TYR A 130 16.96 26.86 -2.44
C TYR A 130 17.31 25.46 -2.96
N LYS A 131 16.83 24.40 -2.29
CA LYS A 131 17.16 23.01 -2.65
C LYS A 131 16.18 22.39 -3.64
N GLY A 132 14.97 22.94 -3.73
CA GLY A 132 13.82 22.27 -4.33
C GLY A 132 13.26 21.16 -3.44
N GLY A 133 12.07 20.67 -3.80
CA GLY A 133 11.46 19.52 -3.15
C GLY A 133 10.14 19.13 -3.79
N VAL A 134 9.49 18.11 -3.23
CA VAL A 134 8.21 17.59 -3.72
C VAL A 134 7.20 17.62 -2.58
N ILE A 135 6.11 18.37 -2.75
CA ILE A 135 5.01 18.47 -1.79
C ILE A 135 3.76 17.83 -2.39
N GLY A 136 3.13 16.95 -1.62
CA GLY A 136 1.84 16.37 -1.93
C GLY A 136 0.71 17.21 -1.35
N VAL A 137 -0.27 17.55 -2.18
CA VAL A 137 -1.58 18.07 -1.78
C VAL A 137 -2.55 16.90 -1.86
N ILE A 138 -2.94 16.36 -0.72
CA ILE A 138 -3.76 15.17 -0.64
C ILE A 138 -5.21 15.58 -0.38
N ILE A 139 -6.11 15.21 -1.27
CA ILE A 139 -7.55 15.47 -1.17
C ILE A 139 -8.24 14.15 -0.89
N ASN A 140 -8.79 13.99 0.31
CA ASN A 140 -9.54 12.80 0.70
C ASN A 140 -11.05 13.04 0.64
N TRP A 141 -11.77 12.16 -0.05
CA TRP A 141 -13.22 12.13 -0.12
C TRP A 141 -13.72 10.83 0.52
N ASP A 142 -14.01 10.90 1.81
CA ASP A 142 -14.61 9.77 2.54
C ASP A 142 -16.09 10.09 2.78
N CYS A 143 -16.95 9.45 2.00
CA CYS A 143 -18.33 9.85 1.86
C CYS A 143 -19.29 8.71 2.22
N ASP A 144 -20.11 8.95 3.23
CA ASP A 144 -21.31 8.17 3.46
C ASP A 144 -22.43 8.70 2.55
N LEU A 145 -22.80 7.92 1.53
CA LEU A 145 -23.85 8.26 0.56
C LEU A 145 -25.26 7.88 1.03
N ASP A 146 -25.40 7.41 2.27
CA ASP A 146 -26.70 7.34 2.96
C ASP A 146 -27.10 8.72 3.52
N LEU A 147 -26.11 9.58 3.76
CA LEU A 147 -26.29 10.99 4.15
C LEU A 147 -26.50 11.90 2.93
N PRO A 148 -27.06 13.12 3.14
CA PRO A 148 -27.17 14.09 2.07
C PRO A 148 -25.80 14.47 1.50
N ALA A 149 -25.78 14.80 0.20
CA ALA A 149 -24.55 15.12 -0.52
C ALA A 149 -23.74 16.26 0.13
N SER A 150 -24.36 17.13 0.93
CA SER A 150 -23.71 18.21 1.69
C SER A 150 -22.72 17.74 2.75
N GLU A 151 -22.84 16.49 3.24
CA GLU A 151 -21.93 15.92 4.25
C GLU A 151 -20.66 15.31 3.63
N CYS A 152 -20.69 14.99 2.34
CA CYS A 152 -19.55 14.46 1.59
C CYS A 152 -18.61 15.60 1.18
N ASN A 153 -17.65 15.96 2.04
CA ASN A 153 -16.79 17.13 1.84
C ASN A 153 -15.31 16.73 1.68
N PRO A 154 -14.53 17.49 0.88
CA PRO A 154 -13.10 17.19 0.70
C PRO A 154 -12.33 17.50 1.98
N LYS A 155 -11.40 16.63 2.36
CA LYS A 155 -10.42 16.88 3.43
C LYS A 155 -9.05 17.06 2.82
N TYR A 156 -8.43 18.21 3.06
CA TYR A 156 -7.12 18.56 2.53
C TYR A 156 -6.02 18.26 3.54
N SER A 157 -4.95 17.62 3.10
CA SER A 157 -3.73 17.45 3.89
C SER A 157 -2.51 17.68 3.03
N PHE A 158 -1.42 18.11 3.66
CA PHE A 158 -0.20 18.56 2.97
C PHE A 158 0.99 17.82 3.56
N ARG A 159 1.85 17.25 2.71
CA ARG A 159 3.01 16.50 3.17
C ARG A 159 4.15 16.58 2.17
N ARG A 160 5.39 16.64 2.67
CA ARG A 160 6.57 16.41 1.83
C ARG A 160 6.66 14.95 1.39
N LEU A 161 6.94 14.72 0.10
CA LEU A 161 7.02 13.40 -0.50
C LEU A 161 8.47 12.94 -0.75
N ASP A 162 9.40 13.87 -0.96
CA ASP A 162 10.82 13.55 -1.16
C ASP A 162 11.57 13.36 0.17
N PRO A 163 12.56 12.47 0.23
CA PRO A 163 13.32 12.21 1.45
C PRO A 163 14.25 13.40 1.78
N LYS A 164 14.06 14.02 2.95
CA LYS A 164 14.80 15.20 3.39
C LYS A 164 16.30 14.96 3.69
N HIS A 165 16.66 13.75 4.13
CA HIS A 165 17.96 13.47 4.76
C HIS A 165 18.89 12.57 3.93
N VAL A 166 18.67 12.45 2.61
CA VAL A 166 19.57 11.67 1.74
C VAL A 166 20.65 12.60 1.17
N PRO A 167 21.93 12.47 1.57
CA PRO A 167 23.00 13.40 1.16
C PRO A 167 23.25 13.40 -0.34
N ALA A 168 23.02 12.27 -1.00
CA ALA A 168 23.26 12.10 -2.43
C ALA A 168 22.30 12.89 -3.33
N SER A 169 21.11 13.27 -2.83
CA SER A 169 20.11 14.01 -3.61
C SER A 169 19.15 14.77 -2.69
N SER A 170 19.67 15.76 -1.96
CA SER A 170 18.82 16.63 -1.15
C SER A 170 18.10 17.66 -2.02
N GLY A 171 16.84 17.40 -2.36
CA GLY A 171 15.94 18.35 -3.05
C GLY A 171 15.54 17.93 -4.47
N TYR A 172 15.05 18.88 -5.25
CA TYR A 172 14.47 18.65 -6.57
C TYR A 172 14.97 19.69 -7.59
N ASN A 173 15.64 19.20 -8.63
CA ASN A 173 16.13 20.05 -9.72
C ASN A 173 16.11 19.31 -11.05
N PHE A 174 16.00 20.06 -12.14
CA PHE A 174 16.12 19.53 -13.49
C PHE A 174 16.77 20.55 -14.42
N ARG A 175 17.31 20.05 -15.53
CA ARG A 175 17.93 20.88 -16.57
C ARG A 175 17.10 20.83 -17.83
N PHE A 176 16.90 21.97 -18.45
CA PHE A 176 16.29 22.09 -19.77
C PHE A 176 17.00 23.17 -20.58
N ALA A 177 16.90 23.13 -21.89
CA ALA A 177 17.56 24.08 -22.76
C ALA A 177 16.57 24.72 -23.73
N LYS A 178 16.76 26.01 -23.97
CA LYS A 178 16.09 26.75 -25.05
C LYS A 178 17.05 26.84 -26.22
N TYR A 179 16.71 26.22 -27.34
CA TYR A 179 17.53 26.19 -28.54
C TYR A 179 17.11 27.30 -29.52
N TYR A 180 18.09 27.93 -30.15
CA TYR A 180 17.88 28.96 -31.16
C TYR A 180 19.06 29.02 -32.12
N LYS A 181 18.95 29.77 -33.20
CA LYS A 181 20.03 29.97 -34.18
C LYS A 181 20.42 31.44 -34.22
N ILE A 182 21.72 31.72 -34.14
CA ILE A 182 22.30 33.05 -34.33
C ILE A 182 23.26 32.94 -35.50
N ASN A 183 23.08 33.75 -36.54
CA ASN A 183 23.96 33.78 -37.73
C ASN A 183 24.21 32.40 -38.36
N GLY A 184 23.19 31.52 -38.39
CA GLY A 184 23.30 30.16 -38.93
C GLY A 184 23.89 29.13 -37.96
N THR A 185 24.48 29.55 -36.84
CA THR A 185 25.03 28.66 -35.81
C THR A 185 23.97 28.32 -34.75
N THR A 186 23.79 27.03 -34.48
CA THR A 186 22.89 26.56 -33.41
C THR A 186 23.47 26.90 -32.04
N THR A 187 22.71 27.66 -31.27
CA THR A 187 23.05 28.11 -29.92
C THR A 187 21.96 27.66 -28.93
N ARG A 188 22.30 27.57 -27.65
CA ARG A 188 21.31 27.26 -26.61
C ARG A 188 21.53 28.07 -25.34
N THR A 189 20.44 28.33 -24.63
CA THR A 189 20.48 28.74 -23.23
C THR A 189 20.11 27.53 -22.38
N LEU A 190 21.08 27.01 -21.63
CA LEU A 190 20.86 25.94 -20.66
C LEU A 190 20.36 26.55 -19.34
N ILE A 191 19.29 26.00 -18.79
CA ILE A 191 18.67 26.44 -17.54
C ILE A 191 18.64 25.24 -16.59
N LYS A 192 19.21 25.41 -15.41
CA LYS A 192 19.06 24.48 -14.29
C LYS A 192 18.06 25.08 -13.31
N ALA A 193 16.88 24.46 -13.22
CA ALA A 193 15.81 24.93 -12.36
C ALA A 193 15.78 24.13 -11.05
N TYR A 194 15.70 24.86 -9.95
CA TYR A 194 15.39 24.35 -8.62
C TYR A 194 14.00 24.83 -8.27
N GLY A 195 13.16 23.95 -7.72
CA GLY A 195 11.78 24.34 -7.44
C GLY A 195 10.99 23.30 -6.67
N ILE A 196 9.75 23.66 -6.39
CA ILE A 196 8.80 22.84 -5.65
C ILE A 196 7.89 22.16 -6.67
N ARG A 197 7.90 20.83 -6.71
CA ARG A 197 6.90 20.05 -7.45
C ARG A 197 5.68 19.82 -6.55
N ILE A 198 4.50 20.16 -7.05
CA ILE A 198 3.24 19.93 -6.34
C ILE A 198 2.53 18.73 -6.99
N ASP A 199 2.37 17.66 -6.23
CA ASP A 199 1.63 16.48 -6.66
C ASP A 199 0.24 16.51 -5.99
N VAL A 200 -0.81 16.69 -6.78
CA VAL A 200 -2.20 16.63 -6.28
C VAL A 200 -2.64 15.18 -6.29
N ILE A 201 -2.83 14.60 -5.12
CA ILE A 201 -3.17 13.19 -4.93
C ILE A 201 -4.58 13.12 -4.40
N VAL A 202 -5.47 12.44 -5.11
CA VAL A 202 -6.89 12.35 -4.75
C VAL A 202 -7.19 10.92 -4.33
N HIS A 203 -7.69 10.77 -3.11
CA HIS A 203 -8.14 9.51 -2.56
C HIS A 203 -9.59 9.64 -2.11
N GLY A 204 -10.28 8.52 -2.02
CA GLY A 204 -11.62 8.53 -1.46
C GLY A 204 -12.27 7.16 -1.46
N GLN A 205 -13.18 6.98 -0.52
CA GLN A 205 -14.06 5.83 -0.42
C GLN A 205 -15.50 6.34 -0.30
N ALA A 206 -16.43 5.55 -0.81
CA ALA A 206 -17.84 5.85 -0.65
C ALA A 206 -18.56 4.60 -0.14
N GLY A 207 -19.35 4.78 0.91
CA GLY A 207 -20.28 3.80 1.43
C GLY A 207 -21.70 4.14 1.02
N LYS A 208 -22.53 3.14 0.76
CA LYS A 208 -23.98 3.29 0.66
C LYS A 208 -24.63 2.01 1.15
N PHE A 209 -25.72 2.13 1.88
CA PHE A 209 -26.48 1.01 2.38
C PHE A 209 -26.85 0.05 1.26
N SER A 210 -26.63 -1.23 1.52
CA SER A 210 -27.01 -2.31 0.63
C SER A 210 -27.51 -3.49 1.45
N LEU A 211 -28.65 -4.03 1.05
CA LEU A 211 -29.31 -5.13 1.74
C LEU A 211 -28.44 -6.41 1.73
N ILE A 212 -27.74 -6.69 0.63
CA ILE A 212 -26.97 -7.93 0.46
C ILE A 212 -25.82 -8.04 1.49
N PRO A 213 -24.87 -7.08 1.60
CA PRO A 213 -23.85 -7.12 2.65
C PRO A 213 -24.43 -7.11 4.07
N THR A 214 -25.56 -6.44 4.26
CA THR A 214 -26.23 -6.37 5.57
C THR A 214 -26.73 -7.74 6.02
N ILE A 215 -27.40 -8.50 5.14
CA ILE A 215 -27.88 -9.86 5.45
C ILE A 215 -26.70 -10.80 5.71
N ILE A 216 -25.64 -10.72 4.90
CA ILE A 216 -24.44 -11.54 5.08
C ILE A 216 -23.81 -11.26 6.46
N ASN A 217 -23.58 -9.99 6.79
CA ASN A 217 -23.00 -9.61 8.08
C ASN A 217 -23.89 -10.02 9.27
N LEU A 218 -25.22 -9.91 9.13
CA LEU A 218 -26.16 -10.37 10.16
C LEU A 218 -26.08 -11.89 10.35
N ALA A 219 -26.05 -12.66 9.27
CA ALA A 219 -25.90 -14.11 9.33
C ALA A 219 -24.57 -14.51 9.97
N THR A 220 -23.46 -13.85 9.59
CA THR A 220 -22.14 -14.06 10.20
C THR A 220 -22.13 -13.70 11.69
N ALA A 221 -22.81 -12.63 12.09
CA ALA A 221 -22.92 -12.26 13.51
C ALA A 221 -23.70 -13.33 14.30
N LEU A 222 -24.83 -13.82 13.78
CA LEU A 222 -25.64 -14.85 14.43
C LEU A 222 -24.92 -16.19 14.55
N THR A 223 -24.19 -16.62 13.52
CA THR A 223 -23.38 -17.86 13.59
C THR A 223 -22.23 -17.73 14.58
N SER A 224 -21.65 -16.52 14.71
CA SER A 224 -20.56 -16.25 15.66
C SER A 224 -20.99 -16.36 17.13
N VAL A 225 -22.26 -16.15 17.47
CA VAL A 225 -22.80 -16.33 18.83
C VAL A 225 -22.59 -17.77 19.33
N GLY A 226 -22.61 -18.76 18.43
CA GLY A 226 -22.36 -20.16 18.76
C GLY A 226 -20.99 -20.43 19.38
N VAL A 227 -19.98 -19.59 19.13
CA VAL A 227 -18.64 -19.74 19.74
C VAL A 227 -18.73 -19.62 21.27
N GLY A 228 -19.64 -18.79 21.77
CA GLY A 228 -19.88 -18.62 23.21
C GLY A 228 -20.36 -19.91 23.88
N SER A 229 -21.25 -20.68 23.24
CA SER A 229 -21.73 -21.94 23.82
C SER A 229 -20.62 -22.99 23.88
N PHE A 230 -19.76 -23.07 22.86
CA PHE A 230 -18.58 -23.94 22.88
C PHE A 230 -17.62 -23.60 24.03
N LEU A 231 -17.34 -22.32 24.25
CA LEU A 231 -16.49 -21.89 25.36
C LEU A 231 -17.14 -22.16 26.72
N CYS A 232 -18.44 -21.87 26.86
CA CYS A 232 -19.19 -22.16 28.09
C CYS A 232 -19.21 -23.67 28.39
N ASP A 233 -19.42 -24.51 27.38
CA ASP A 233 -19.37 -25.97 27.52
C ASP A 233 -17.98 -26.45 27.94
N TRP A 234 -16.92 -25.91 27.32
CA TRP A 234 -15.54 -26.26 27.68
C TRP A 234 -15.22 -25.90 29.14
N ILE A 235 -15.59 -24.69 29.57
CA ILE A 235 -15.38 -24.24 30.95
C ILE A 235 -16.16 -25.12 31.94
N LEU A 236 -17.43 -25.39 31.64
CA LEU A 236 -18.36 -26.12 32.51
C LEU A 236 -17.93 -27.60 32.68
N LEU A 237 -17.39 -28.22 31.62
CA LEU A 237 -16.94 -29.60 31.66
C LEU A 237 -15.51 -29.78 32.17
N THR A 238 -14.63 -28.78 32.03
CA THR A 238 -13.22 -28.92 32.45
C THR A 238 -12.94 -28.33 33.82
N PHE A 239 -13.43 -27.12 34.12
CA PHE A 239 -12.96 -26.33 35.27
C PHE A 239 -13.96 -26.24 36.44
N MET A 240 -15.23 -26.59 36.26
CA MET A 240 -16.19 -26.52 37.36
C MET A 240 -16.07 -27.70 38.33
N ASN A 241 -16.14 -27.43 39.64
CA ASN A 241 -16.01 -28.43 40.71
C ASN A 241 -17.01 -29.60 40.63
N LYS A 242 -18.14 -29.44 39.92
CA LYS A 242 -19.14 -30.50 39.70
C LYS A 242 -19.14 -31.03 38.27
N ASN A 243 -18.01 -30.97 37.56
CA ASN A 243 -17.88 -31.39 36.16
C ASN A 243 -18.44 -32.78 35.85
N LYS A 244 -18.23 -33.78 36.73
CA LYS A 244 -18.76 -35.15 36.55
C LYS A 244 -20.29 -35.20 36.50
N VAL A 245 -20.96 -34.39 37.33
CA VAL A 245 -22.44 -34.30 37.35
C VAL A 245 -22.96 -33.68 36.07
N TYR A 246 -22.31 -32.61 35.60
CA TYR A 246 -22.69 -31.96 34.35
C TYR A 246 -22.39 -32.83 33.12
N SER A 247 -21.25 -33.52 33.11
CA SER A 247 -20.87 -34.46 32.04
C SER A 247 -21.86 -35.61 31.93
N HIS A 248 -22.30 -36.19 33.05
CA HIS A 248 -23.28 -37.28 33.03
C HIS A 248 -24.68 -36.82 32.60
N LYS A 249 -25.02 -35.54 32.79
CA LYS A 249 -26.29 -34.99 32.27
C LYS A 249 -26.21 -34.60 30.79
N LYS A 250 -25.02 -34.27 30.28
CA LYS A 250 -24.82 -33.86 28.89
C LYS A 250 -24.59 -35.04 27.95
N PHE A 251 -23.89 -36.09 28.41
CA PHE A 251 -23.51 -37.23 27.60
C PHE A 251 -24.16 -38.52 28.12
N ASP A 252 -24.95 -39.17 27.27
CA ASP A 252 -25.39 -40.55 27.49
C ASP A 252 -24.38 -41.51 26.87
N LYS A 253 -23.82 -42.40 27.69
CA LYS A 253 -22.90 -43.43 27.21
C LYS A 253 -23.70 -44.56 26.58
N VAL A 254 -23.55 -44.75 25.28
CA VAL A 254 -24.14 -45.89 24.56
C VAL A 254 -23.06 -46.93 24.34
N CYS A 255 -23.24 -48.12 24.90
CA CYS A 255 -22.40 -49.28 24.60
C CYS A 255 -22.93 -49.94 23.33
N THR A 256 -22.18 -49.87 22.23
CA THR A 256 -22.41 -50.75 21.10
C THR A 256 -22.00 -52.17 21.49
N PRO A 257 -22.90 -53.17 21.40
CA PRO A 257 -22.54 -54.53 21.76
C PRO A 257 -21.40 -55.00 20.86
N SER A 258 -20.29 -55.43 21.47
CA SER A 258 -19.26 -56.20 20.78
C SER A 258 -19.94 -57.45 20.25
N ARG A 259 -20.12 -57.52 18.94
CA ARG A 259 -20.81 -58.63 18.28
C ARG A 259 -20.05 -59.92 18.62
N PRO A 260 -20.64 -60.89 19.34
CA PRO A 260 -20.02 -62.20 19.47
C PRO A 260 -19.99 -62.80 18.07
N SER A 261 -18.90 -63.47 17.69
CA SER A 261 -18.85 -64.33 16.51
C SER A 261 -19.84 -65.49 16.68
N GLY A 262 -21.11 -65.25 16.36
CA GLY A 262 -22.21 -66.18 16.54
C GLY A 262 -22.98 -66.39 15.24
N SER A 263 -23.21 -67.65 14.91
CA SER A 263 -23.71 -68.20 13.64
C SER A 263 -24.93 -67.49 13.02
N TRP A 264 -24.92 -67.40 11.68
CA TRP A 264 -25.93 -66.78 10.81
C TRP A 264 -27.43 -67.03 11.13
N PRO A 265 -27.86 -68.20 11.65
CA PRO A 265 -29.29 -68.45 11.91
C PRO A 265 -29.90 -67.55 12.98
N VAL A 266 -29.12 -67.13 13.99
CA VAL A 266 -29.63 -66.35 15.13
C VAL A 266 -29.88 -64.88 14.74
N THR A 267 -29.07 -64.34 13.84
CA THR A 267 -29.23 -62.98 13.31
C THR A 267 -30.49 -62.83 12.45
N LEU A 268 -30.84 -63.84 11.65
CA LEU A 268 -32.02 -63.78 10.78
C LEU A 268 -33.33 -63.90 11.59
N ALA A 269 -33.35 -64.75 12.61
CA ALA A 269 -34.50 -64.91 13.49
C ALA A 269 -34.80 -63.64 14.32
N CYS A 270 -33.76 -62.88 14.72
CA CYS A 270 -33.94 -61.59 15.40
C CYS A 270 -34.46 -60.49 14.45
N VAL A 271 -33.98 -60.45 13.20
CA VAL A 271 -34.44 -59.45 12.19
C VAL A 271 -35.90 -59.70 11.77
N LEU A 272 -36.34 -60.97 11.77
CA LEU A 272 -37.72 -61.36 11.45
C LEU A 272 -38.69 -61.30 12.65
N GLY A 273 -38.23 -60.86 13.82
CA GLY A 273 -39.09 -60.65 15.01
C GLY A 273 -39.59 -61.92 15.69
N GLN A 274 -38.93 -63.07 15.48
CA GLN A 274 -39.39 -64.37 15.99
C GLN A 274 -38.71 -64.81 17.31
N ALA A 275 -37.85 -63.97 17.90
CA ALA A 275 -37.26 -64.19 19.22
C ALA A 275 -37.11 -62.86 19.99
N PRO A 276 -37.34 -62.84 21.33
CA PRO A 276 -37.14 -61.63 22.12
C PRO A 276 -35.64 -61.29 22.25
N PRO A 277 -35.26 -60.00 22.25
CA PRO A 277 -33.87 -59.61 22.47
C PRO A 277 -33.42 -60.01 23.88
N GLN A 278 -32.24 -60.63 23.99
CA GLN A 278 -31.65 -60.96 25.29
C GLN A 278 -31.23 -59.68 26.05
N PRO A 279 -31.35 -59.65 27.39
CA PRO A 279 -30.91 -58.51 28.16
C PRO A 279 -29.39 -58.34 28.04
N GLY A 280 -28.94 -57.19 27.51
CA GLY A 280 -27.54 -56.81 27.60
C GLY A 280 -27.19 -56.52 29.06
N HIS A 281 -26.33 -57.35 29.67
CA HIS A 281 -25.73 -57.04 30.95
C HIS A 281 -24.82 -55.82 30.79
N CYS A 282 -25.23 -54.67 31.35
CA CYS A 282 -24.30 -53.59 31.65
C CYS A 282 -23.65 -53.89 33.00
N SER A 283 -22.32 -54.04 33.02
CA SER A 283 -21.58 -53.96 34.29
C SER A 283 -21.62 -52.50 34.74
N GLU A 284 -22.35 -52.24 35.82
CA GLU A 284 -22.37 -50.96 36.52
C GLU A 284 -21.02 -50.80 37.23
N ASP A 285 -20.25 -49.78 36.87
CA ASP A 285 -19.00 -49.44 37.57
C ASP A 285 -19.34 -49.03 39.01
N GLN A 286 -18.98 -49.92 39.93
CA GLN A 286 -19.21 -49.78 41.35
C GLN A 286 -18.44 -48.58 41.92
N HIS A 287 -19.16 -47.72 42.63
CA HIS A 287 -18.65 -46.58 43.39
C HIS A 287 -17.54 -47.04 44.36
N PRO A 288 -16.32 -46.45 44.37
CA PRO A 288 -15.37 -46.73 45.44
C PRO A 288 -15.76 -45.91 46.69
N SER A 289 -16.07 -46.64 47.77
CA SER A 289 -16.06 -46.16 49.16
C SER A 289 -14.65 -45.71 49.58
N PRO A 290 -14.48 -44.85 50.61
CA PRO A 290 -13.22 -44.17 50.89
C PRO A 290 -12.20 -45.11 51.56
N PRO A 291 -10.88 -44.87 51.41
CA PRO A 291 -9.87 -45.75 51.98
C PRO A 291 -9.58 -45.40 53.45
N SER A 292 -9.66 -46.40 54.33
CA SER A 292 -8.89 -46.49 55.57
C SER A 292 -7.54 -47.15 55.27
N GLY A 293 -6.45 -46.49 55.64
CA GLY A 293 -5.11 -46.74 55.07
C GLY A 293 -4.29 -47.91 55.62
N GLN A 294 -3.23 -48.24 54.89
CA GLN A 294 -1.89 -48.57 55.39
C GLN A 294 -0.89 -48.66 54.21
N GLU A 295 0.37 -48.36 54.52
CA GLU A 295 1.55 -48.21 53.63
C GLU A 295 1.99 -49.46 52.86
N GLY A 296 2.73 -49.27 51.75
CA GLY A 296 3.82 -50.18 51.36
C GLY A 296 3.92 -50.61 49.88
N GLN A 297 4.76 -49.89 49.11
CA GLN A 297 5.73 -50.33 48.08
C GLN A 297 5.36 -51.19 46.84
N GLN A 298 5.84 -50.66 45.68
CA GLN A 298 6.29 -51.30 44.41
C GLN A 298 5.21 -52.04 43.58
N GLY A 299 5.03 -51.88 42.27
CA GLY A 299 5.78 -51.26 41.18
C GLY A 299 5.63 -52.16 39.94
N ALA A 300 4.98 -51.69 38.85
CA ALA A 300 5.10 -52.26 37.49
C ALA A 300 4.60 -51.26 36.41
N GLU A 301 5.48 -51.00 35.44
CA GLU A 301 5.44 -50.09 34.26
C GLU A 301 4.32 -50.39 33.24
N CYS A 302 3.65 -49.38 32.66
CA CYS A 302 3.86 -48.68 31.36
C CYS A 302 3.89 -49.58 30.09
N GLY A 303 3.24 -49.30 28.95
CA GLY A 303 2.56 -48.12 28.35
C GLY A 303 1.89 -48.56 27.00
N PRO A 304 1.83 -47.77 25.91
CA PRO A 304 2.00 -46.33 25.74
C PRO A 304 0.78 -45.63 25.07
N ALA A 305 0.86 -44.30 25.03
CA ALA A 305 -0.08 -43.37 24.41
C ALA A 305 -0.10 -43.43 22.86
N PHE A 306 -1.25 -43.11 22.27
CA PHE A 306 -1.39 -42.68 20.87
C PHE A 306 -1.81 -41.19 20.80
N PRO A 307 -1.30 -40.41 19.83
CA PRO A 307 -1.42 -38.94 19.76
C PRO A 307 -2.79 -38.44 19.25
N PRO A 308 -3.09 -37.13 19.41
CA PRO A 308 -4.38 -36.56 19.00
C PRO A 308 -4.54 -36.51 17.47
N LEU A 309 -5.76 -36.81 17.00
CA LEU A 309 -6.16 -36.70 15.60
C LEU A 309 -6.25 -35.21 15.18
N GLN A 310 -5.42 -34.82 14.22
CA GLN A 310 -5.57 -33.57 13.46
C GLN A 310 -6.70 -33.69 12.40
N PRO A 311 -7.32 -32.57 11.99
CA PRO A 311 -8.43 -32.58 11.03
C PRO A 311 -7.96 -32.82 9.59
N CYS A 312 -8.69 -33.64 8.85
CA CYS A 312 -8.49 -33.81 7.41
C CYS A 312 -8.95 -32.55 6.62
N PRO A 313 -8.20 -32.12 5.60
CA PRO A 313 -8.56 -30.99 4.76
C PRO A 313 -9.64 -31.34 3.72
N ILE A 314 -10.50 -30.36 3.45
CA ILE A 314 -11.54 -30.38 2.42
C ILE A 314 -10.90 -30.24 1.04
N SER A 315 -11.44 -31.01 0.10
CA SER A 315 -11.09 -31.12 -1.32
C SER A 315 -10.92 -29.78 -2.04
N ALA A 316 -9.85 -29.70 -2.84
CA ALA A 316 -9.60 -28.62 -3.81
C ALA A 316 -10.47 -28.81 -5.09
N PRO A 317 -10.86 -27.72 -5.79
CA PRO A 317 -11.42 -27.78 -7.14
C PRO A 317 -10.32 -27.78 -8.23
N SER A 318 -10.67 -28.40 -9.36
CA SER A 318 -9.89 -28.61 -10.58
C SER A 318 -9.20 -27.39 -11.20
N GLU A 319 -8.01 -27.68 -11.76
CA GLU A 319 -7.39 -27.15 -12.98
C GLU A 319 -7.54 -25.66 -13.30
N GLN A 320 -6.48 -24.93 -12.95
CA GLN A 320 -6.18 -23.62 -13.51
C GLN A 320 -5.28 -23.80 -14.75
N ILE A 321 -5.83 -23.41 -15.89
CA ILE A 321 -5.16 -23.31 -17.20
C ILE A 321 -4.03 -22.29 -17.10
N THR A 322 -2.81 -22.73 -17.45
CA THR A 322 -1.62 -21.90 -17.64
C THR A 322 -1.81 -21.00 -18.86
N PRO A 323 -1.55 -19.68 -18.80
CA PRO A 323 -1.41 -18.87 -20.00
C PRO A 323 -0.07 -19.20 -20.66
N ALA A 324 -0.12 -19.49 -21.95
CA ALA A 324 1.04 -19.70 -22.79
C ALA A 324 1.95 -18.45 -22.79
N SER A 325 3.24 -18.75 -22.77
CA SER A 325 4.36 -17.87 -23.09
C SER A 325 4.11 -17.03 -24.36
N GLU A 326 4.25 -15.72 -24.22
CA GLU A 326 4.26 -14.73 -25.29
C GLU A 326 5.54 -14.88 -26.13
N PRO A 327 5.47 -14.85 -27.48
CA PRO A 327 6.66 -14.86 -28.32
C PRO A 327 7.26 -13.45 -28.48
N ALA A 328 8.57 -13.43 -28.68
CA ALA A 328 9.41 -12.23 -28.87
C ALA A 328 8.92 -11.29 -30.01
N PRO A 329 9.23 -9.99 -29.94
CA PRO A 329 8.84 -9.02 -30.96
C PRO A 329 9.63 -9.22 -32.26
N GLN A 330 8.92 -9.44 -33.36
CA GLN A 330 9.48 -9.33 -34.71
C GLN A 330 9.53 -7.86 -35.15
N ALA A 331 10.67 -7.49 -35.73
CA ALA A 331 10.92 -6.21 -36.36
C ALA A 331 10.03 -6.00 -37.60
N SER A 332 9.42 -4.82 -37.70
CA SER A 332 9.07 -4.22 -39.00
C SER A 332 9.10 -2.69 -38.90
N THR A 333 9.82 -2.09 -39.86
CA THR A 333 9.91 -0.67 -40.19
C THR A 333 9.44 -0.51 -41.64
N PRO A 334 9.23 0.71 -42.17
CA PRO A 334 8.28 1.75 -41.78
C PRO A 334 7.33 2.10 -42.95
N THR A 335 6.12 2.61 -42.68
CA THR A 335 5.34 3.31 -43.72
C THR A 335 4.59 4.51 -43.15
N ASP A 336 4.67 5.58 -43.91
CA ASP A 336 4.43 7.01 -43.65
C ASP A 336 2.91 7.39 -43.55
N PRO A 337 2.50 8.67 -43.35
CA PRO A 337 1.53 9.05 -42.34
C PRO A 337 0.19 9.48 -42.96
N LYS A 338 -0.93 9.31 -42.24
CA LYS A 338 -2.17 10.09 -42.44
C LYS A 338 -3.18 9.75 -41.36
N GLY A 339 -3.71 10.76 -40.68
CA GLY A 339 -4.97 10.64 -39.94
C GLY A 339 -4.95 11.18 -38.51
N LEU A 340 -4.87 12.51 -38.38
CA LEU A 340 -5.42 13.23 -37.23
C LEU A 340 -6.95 13.24 -37.37
N ALA A 341 -7.71 12.74 -36.37
CA ALA A 341 -8.97 13.32 -35.87
C ALA A 341 -9.77 12.34 -34.97
N GLN A 342 -10.15 12.84 -33.79
CA GLN A 342 -11.33 12.46 -32.98
C GLN A 342 -11.38 11.06 -32.32
N LEU A 343 -11.13 10.98 -31.00
CA LEU A 343 -12.15 11.01 -29.92
C LEU A 343 -11.47 11.04 -28.54
#